data_AF-R7VK31-F1
#
_entry.id   AF-R7VK31-F1
#
_cell.length_a   1.000
_cell.length_b   1.000
_cell.length_c   1.000
_cell.angle_alpha   90.00
_cell.angle_beta   90.00
_cell.angle_gamma   90.00
#
_symmetry.space_group_name_H-M   'P 1'
#
loop_
_entity.id
_entity.type
_entity.pdbx_description
1 polymer ?
#
loop_
_entity_poly.entity_id
_entity_poly.type
_entity_poly.pdbx_seq_one_letter_code
_entity_poly.pdbx_strand_id
1 'polypeptide(L)'
;RQNFDVECEAAINLHINHELHNGYVVDAMSNYFCRDDVALRGMQKVFSKAAAQKRYHADILMEFQTKRGGRNIYPRITKLVEVFLHLTSEYNLYTRSEAFTHKETYTLCDFLDEHLINHNVSTTKALSDHVTNLKRVGPGLGEQLYDQKLQAQFS
;
A
#
# COMPACT_ATOMS: atom_id res chain seq x y z
N ARG A 1 -12.64 2.57 -25.50
CA ARG A 1 -12.55 3.72 -24.59
C ARG A 1 -13.80 4.58 -24.79
N GLN A 2 -14.73 4.57 -23.85
CA GLN A 2 -15.94 5.39 -23.86
C GLN A 2 -16.03 6.07 -22.50
N ASN A 3 -16.21 7.40 -22.48
CA ASN A 3 -16.39 8.18 -21.24
C ASN A 3 -15.28 7.90 -20.20
N PHE A 4 -14.03 8.03 -20.64
CA PHE A 4 -12.85 7.83 -19.79
C PHE A 4 -11.81 8.91 -20.06
N ASP A 5 -11.92 9.98 -19.27
CA ASP A 5 -11.10 11.17 -19.38
C ASP A 5 -9.60 10.87 -19.20
N VAL A 6 -8.78 11.71 -19.85
CA VAL A 6 -7.31 11.58 -19.83
C VAL A 6 -6.76 11.83 -18.43
N GLU A 7 -7.38 12.73 -17.66
CA GLU A 7 -6.94 12.98 -16.29
C GLU A 7 -7.25 11.82 -15.34
N CYS A 8 -8.39 11.15 -15.54
CA CYS A 8 -8.74 9.94 -14.81
C CYS A 8 -7.74 8.80 -15.09
N GLU A 9 -7.38 8.61 -16.37
CA GLU A 9 -6.36 7.64 -16.78
C GLU A 9 -5.01 7.93 -16.13
N ALA A 10 -4.58 9.19 -16.11
CA ALA A 10 -3.32 9.61 -15.49
C ALA A 10 -3.34 9.41 -13.97
N ALA A 11 -4.46 9.72 -13.30
CA ALA A 11 -4.61 9.54 -11.86
C ALA A 11 -4.56 8.05 -11.45
N ILE A 12 -5.21 7.16 -12.21
CA ILE A 12 -5.15 5.72 -11.96
C ILE A 12 -3.72 5.20 -12.18
N ASN A 13 -3.03 5.64 -13.24
CA ASN A 13 -1.63 5.29 -13.45
C ASN A 13 -0.73 5.74 -12.29
N LEU A 14 -0.90 6.97 -11.80
CA LEU A 14 -0.16 7.46 -10.63
C LEU A 14 -0.42 6.56 -9.40
N HIS A 15 -1.68 6.20 -9.15
CA HIS A 15 -2.06 5.35 -8.02
C HIS A 15 -1.49 3.93 -8.12
N ILE A 16 -1.51 3.32 -9.31
CA ILE A 16 -0.87 2.02 -9.57
C ILE A 16 0.60 2.06 -9.18
N ASN A 17 1.32 3.11 -9.61
CA ASN A 17 2.73 3.25 -9.33
C ASN A 17 3.00 3.45 -7.83
N HIS A 18 2.16 4.20 -7.14
CA HIS A 18 2.24 4.38 -5.69
C HIS A 18 2.02 3.05 -4.94
N GLU A 19 1.02 2.25 -5.30
CA GLU A 19 0.76 0.96 -4.65
C GLU A 19 1.88 -0.06 -4.92
N LEU A 20 2.41 -0.12 -6.16
CA LEU A 20 3.58 -0.96 -6.49
C LEU A 20 4.81 -0.56 -5.69
N HIS A 21 5.04 0.76 -5.57
CA HIS A 21 6.18 1.27 -4.82
C HIS A 21 6.06 0.99 -3.32
N ASN A 22 4.90 1.24 -2.72
CA ASN A 22 4.62 0.89 -1.33
C ASN A 22 4.78 -0.61 -1.09
N GLY A 23 4.33 -1.44 -2.03
CA GLY A 23 4.57 -2.88 -2.02
C GLY A 23 6.06 -3.20 -1.90
N TYR A 24 6.91 -2.56 -2.71
CA TYR A 24 8.37 -2.74 -2.66
C TYR A 24 8.98 -2.35 -1.30
N VAL A 25 8.60 -1.19 -0.74
CA VAL A 25 9.14 -0.70 0.54
C VAL A 25 8.76 -1.62 1.68
N VAL A 26 7.51 -2.06 1.72
CA VAL A 26 7.00 -2.97 2.75
C VAL A 26 7.68 -4.34 2.62
N ASP A 27 7.96 -4.79 1.39
CA ASP A 27 8.72 -6.02 1.14
C ASP A 27 10.17 -5.90 1.65
N ALA A 28 10.81 -4.73 1.46
CA ALA A 28 12.12 -4.45 2.02
C ALA A 28 12.11 -4.46 3.56
N MET A 29 11.06 -3.93 4.19
CA MET A 29 10.88 -4.01 5.65
C MET A 29 10.71 -5.46 6.12
N SER A 30 9.90 -6.26 5.42
CA SER A 30 9.75 -7.70 5.69
C SER A 30 11.11 -8.42 5.67
N ASN A 31 11.94 -8.12 4.66
CA ASN A 31 13.28 -8.69 4.54
C ASN A 31 14.24 -8.22 5.64
N TYR A 32 14.10 -6.99 6.14
CA TYR A 32 14.87 -6.51 7.29
C TYR A 32 14.59 -7.34 8.54
N PHE A 33 13.31 -7.60 8.86
CA PHE A 33 12.93 -8.44 10.00
C PHE A 33 13.26 -9.93 9.83
N CYS A 34 13.49 -10.37 8.59
CA CYS A 34 13.89 -11.73 8.23
C CYS A 34 15.37 -12.04 8.54
N ARG A 35 16.21 -11.01 8.71
CA ARG A 35 17.65 -11.17 8.92
C ARG A 35 17.96 -11.98 10.18
N ASP A 36 19.11 -12.63 10.19
CA ASP A 36 19.58 -13.45 11.30
C ASP A 36 19.92 -12.63 12.56
N ASP A 37 20.35 -11.37 12.40
CA ASP A 37 20.67 -10.44 13.50
C ASP A 37 19.43 -9.77 14.13
N VAL A 38 18.30 -9.73 13.42
CA VAL A 38 17.02 -9.18 13.91
C VAL A 38 16.05 -10.28 14.34
N ALA A 39 15.85 -11.29 13.48
CA ALA A 39 15.09 -12.51 13.73
C ALA A 39 13.63 -12.36 14.23
N LEU A 40 12.93 -11.27 13.87
CA LEU A 40 11.53 -11.02 14.24
C LEU A 40 10.57 -11.59 13.17
N ARG A 41 10.31 -12.89 13.25
CA ARG A 41 9.55 -13.64 12.23
C ARG A 41 8.07 -13.29 12.21
N GLY A 42 7.48 -12.92 13.34
CA GLY A 42 6.09 -12.46 13.41
C GLY A 42 5.88 -11.16 12.61
N MET A 43 6.74 -10.17 12.85
CA MET A 43 6.76 -8.89 12.15
C MET A 43 7.05 -9.08 10.66
N GLN A 44 8.00 -9.94 10.30
CA GLN A 44 8.27 -10.31 8.92
C GLN A 44 7.00 -10.80 8.20
N LYS A 45 6.19 -11.66 8.83
CA LYS A 45 4.92 -12.13 8.26
C LYS A 45 3.89 -11.00 8.11
N VAL A 46 3.78 -10.07 9.08
CA VAL A 46 2.90 -8.90 8.98
C VAL A 46 3.23 -8.08 7.74
N PHE A 47 4.49 -7.68 7.59
CA PHE A 47 4.92 -6.87 6.45
C PHE A 47 4.84 -7.65 5.13
N SER A 48 5.16 -8.95 5.12
CA SER A 48 4.99 -9.78 3.92
C SER A 48 3.54 -9.81 3.42
N LYS A 49 2.56 -9.91 4.33
CA LYS A 49 1.14 -9.84 3.97
C LYS A 49 0.74 -8.47 3.48
N ALA A 50 1.21 -7.40 4.14
CA ALA A 50 0.95 -6.04 3.71
C ALA A 50 1.53 -5.77 2.30
N ALA A 51 2.73 -6.28 1.98
CA ALA A 51 3.32 -6.16 0.65
C ALA A 51 2.47 -6.90 -0.41
N ALA A 52 2.00 -8.12 -0.11
CA ALA A 52 1.12 -8.87 -1.00
C ALA A 52 -0.19 -8.13 -1.26
N GLN A 53 -0.77 -7.51 -0.24
CA GLN A 53 -1.98 -6.72 -0.35
C GLN A 53 -1.77 -5.47 -1.24
N LYS A 54 -0.64 -4.77 -1.11
CA LYS A 54 -0.29 -3.63 -1.97
C LYS A 54 -0.11 -4.03 -3.44
N ARG A 55 0.47 -5.20 -3.71
CA ARG A 55 0.51 -5.76 -5.06
C ARG A 55 -0.88 -6.06 -5.60
N TYR A 56 -1.74 -6.68 -4.78
CA TYR A 56 -3.13 -6.95 -5.14
C TYR A 56 -3.89 -5.66 -5.50
N HIS A 57 -3.77 -4.59 -4.71
CA HIS A 57 -4.36 -3.30 -5.02
C HIS A 57 -3.92 -2.76 -6.39
N ALA A 58 -2.62 -2.83 -6.69
CA ALA A 58 -2.11 -2.43 -8.00
C ALA A 58 -2.70 -3.28 -9.12
N ASP A 59 -2.84 -4.59 -8.93
CA ASP A 59 -3.40 -5.52 -9.92
C ASP A 59 -4.85 -5.18 -10.28
N ILE A 60 -5.72 -4.94 -9.28
CA ILE A 60 -7.12 -4.59 -9.55
C ILE A 60 -7.21 -3.22 -10.25
N LEU A 61 -6.35 -2.25 -9.90
CA LEU A 61 -6.31 -0.95 -10.59
C LEU A 61 -5.85 -1.08 -12.05
N MET A 62 -4.84 -1.91 -12.31
CA MET A 62 -4.38 -2.23 -13.67
C MET A 62 -5.47 -2.91 -14.50
N GLU A 63 -6.22 -3.82 -13.90
CA GLU A 63 -7.37 -4.46 -14.53
C GLU A 63 -8.49 -3.45 -14.81
N PHE A 64 -8.79 -2.57 -13.85
CA PHE A 64 -9.78 -1.51 -14.02
C PHE A 64 -9.40 -0.57 -15.18
N GLN A 65 -8.14 -0.12 -15.23
CA GLN A 65 -7.62 0.75 -16.27
C GLN A 65 -7.80 0.13 -17.66
N THR A 66 -7.40 -1.13 -17.82
CA THR A 66 -7.50 -1.85 -19.09
C THR A 66 -8.95 -2.15 -19.48
N LYS A 67 -9.84 -2.47 -18.52
CA LYS A 67 -11.30 -2.63 -18.75
C LYS A 67 -11.96 -1.34 -19.27
N ARG A 68 -11.53 -0.17 -18.80
CA ARG A 68 -12.01 1.14 -19.30
C ARG A 68 -11.39 1.53 -20.66
N GLY A 69 -10.43 0.75 -21.15
CA GLY A 69 -9.70 0.99 -22.39
C GLY A 69 -8.60 2.04 -22.26
N GLY A 70 -8.12 2.28 -21.03
CA GLY A 70 -6.90 3.03 -20.76
C GLY A 70 -5.64 2.16 -20.90
N ARG A 71 -4.48 2.78 -20.78
CA ARG A 71 -3.17 2.13 -20.86
C ARG A 71 -2.43 2.26 -19.54
N ASN A 72 -1.81 1.17 -19.10
CA ASN A 72 -0.94 1.18 -17.94
C ASN A 72 0.40 1.80 -18.32
N ILE A 73 0.78 2.87 -17.61
CA ILE A 73 2.04 3.59 -17.81
C ILE A 73 2.84 3.53 -16.53
N TYR A 74 4.06 3.02 -16.63
CA TYR A 74 4.99 2.89 -15.51
C TYR A 74 6.12 3.90 -15.67
N PRO A 75 6.51 4.63 -14.62
CA PRO A 75 7.66 5.50 -14.64
C PRO A 75 8.91 4.64 -14.77
N ARG A 76 9.96 5.25 -15.33
CA ARG A 76 11.27 4.63 -15.35
C ARG A 76 11.74 4.46 -13.91
N ILE A 77 12.15 3.25 -13.54
CA ILE A 77 12.80 3.02 -12.24
C ILE A 77 14.18 3.71 -12.30
N THR A 78 14.26 4.96 -11.82
CA THR A 78 15.52 5.62 -11.51
C THR A 78 16.00 5.21 -10.12
N LYS A 79 17.22 5.58 -9.75
CA LYS A 79 17.94 5.06 -8.57
C LYS A 79 17.07 5.11 -7.30
N LEU A 80 17.13 4.04 -6.50
CA LEU A 80 16.40 3.78 -5.24
C LEU A 80 16.20 4.97 -4.27
N VAL A 81 17.05 5.99 -4.34
CA VAL A 81 17.04 7.17 -3.44
C VAL A 81 15.94 8.16 -3.81
N GLU A 82 15.65 8.37 -5.09
CA GLU A 82 14.59 9.29 -5.54
C GLU A 82 13.20 8.78 -5.17
N VAL A 83 13.07 7.46 -5.24
CA VAL A 83 11.91 6.67 -4.87
C VAL A 83 11.57 6.86 -3.37
N PHE A 84 12.58 6.93 -2.49
CA PHE A 84 12.39 7.18 -1.05
C PHE A 84 11.97 8.65 -0.75
N LEU A 85 12.48 9.61 -1.50
CA LEU A 85 12.13 11.03 -1.37
C LEU A 85 10.69 11.33 -1.79
N HIS A 86 10.19 10.68 -2.85
CA HIS A 86 8.79 10.79 -3.29
C HIS A 86 7.81 10.34 -2.20
N LEU A 87 8.10 9.24 -1.50
CA LEU A 87 7.25 8.71 -0.42
C LEU A 87 7.01 9.70 0.73
N THR A 88 8.03 10.47 1.09
CA THR A 88 7.93 11.45 2.19
C THR A 88 7.15 12.70 1.81
N SER A 89 7.10 13.05 0.52
CA SER A 89 6.34 14.22 0.03
C SER A 89 4.90 13.89 -0.40
N GLU A 90 4.58 12.63 -0.69
CA GLU A 90 3.27 12.22 -1.26
C GLU A 90 2.18 11.88 -0.25
N TYR A 91 2.32 12.28 1.03
CA TYR A 91 1.17 12.26 1.95
C TYR A 91 0.06 13.29 1.58
N ASN A 92 0.29 14.13 0.56
CA ASN A 92 -0.60 15.20 0.12
C ASN A 92 -1.51 14.86 -1.08
N LEU A 93 -1.50 13.61 -1.59
CA LEU A 93 -2.28 13.23 -2.79
C LEU A 93 -3.58 12.48 -2.48
N TYR A 94 -4.08 12.55 -1.24
CA TYR A 94 -5.45 12.11 -0.93
C TYR A 94 -6.52 13.09 -1.46
N THR A 95 -6.13 14.24 -2.02
CA THR A 95 -7.05 15.26 -2.52
C THR A 95 -6.81 15.54 -3.99
N ARG A 96 -7.31 14.64 -4.86
CA ARG A 96 -7.90 15.12 -6.11
C ARG A 96 -9.27 14.49 -6.35
N SER A 97 -10.08 14.46 -5.29
CA SER A 97 -11.55 14.37 -5.42
C SER A 97 -12.12 15.50 -6.29
N GLU A 98 -11.37 16.59 -6.51
CA GLU A 98 -11.80 17.71 -7.36
C GLU A 98 -11.77 17.41 -8.87
N ALA A 99 -10.90 16.52 -9.36
CA ALA A 99 -10.85 16.14 -10.79
C ALA A 99 -11.98 15.17 -11.20
N PHE A 100 -12.76 14.75 -10.22
CA PHE A 100 -13.68 13.64 -10.27
C PHE A 100 -15.14 14.16 -10.20
N THR A 101 -15.40 15.33 -10.77
CA THR A 101 -16.69 16.05 -10.66
C THR A 101 -17.66 15.83 -11.83
N HIS A 102 -17.32 15.03 -12.83
CA HIS A 102 -18.26 14.68 -13.92
C HIS A 102 -18.89 13.30 -13.72
N LYS A 103 -20.06 13.05 -14.34
CA LYS A 103 -20.87 11.81 -14.27
C LYS A 103 -20.11 10.47 -14.42
N GLU A 104 -18.86 10.48 -14.87
CA GLU A 104 -17.97 9.34 -15.08
C GLU A 104 -17.33 8.82 -13.79
N THR A 105 -17.44 9.57 -12.69
CA THR A 105 -16.72 9.30 -11.45
C THR A 105 -17.42 8.36 -10.50
N TYR A 106 -18.76 8.28 -10.50
CA TYR A 106 -19.47 7.52 -9.48
C TYR A 106 -19.03 6.05 -9.43
N THR A 107 -18.90 5.40 -10.59
CA THR A 107 -18.41 4.01 -10.67
C THR A 107 -16.94 3.83 -10.28
N LEU A 108 -16.12 4.87 -10.44
CA LEU A 108 -14.71 4.83 -10.01
C LEU A 108 -14.63 5.08 -8.49
N CYS A 109 -15.36 6.07 -7.96
CA CYS A 109 -15.44 6.33 -6.53
C CYS A 109 -15.94 5.10 -5.78
N ASP A 110 -17.04 4.50 -6.21
CA ASP A 110 -17.58 3.28 -5.58
C ASP A 110 -16.53 2.16 -5.57
N PHE A 111 -15.83 1.95 -6.70
CA PHE A 111 -14.77 0.97 -6.81
C PHE A 111 -13.58 1.27 -5.88
N LEU A 112 -13.14 2.54 -5.81
CA LEU A 112 -12.05 2.96 -4.93
C LEU A 112 -12.45 2.84 -3.45
N ASP A 113 -13.69 3.21 -3.11
CA ASP A 113 -14.23 3.14 -1.76
C ASP A 113 -14.30 1.69 -1.28
N GLU A 114 -14.89 0.80 -2.10
CA GLU A 114 -15.08 -0.61 -1.78
C GLU A 114 -13.75 -1.37 -1.68
N HIS A 115 -12.88 -1.22 -2.69
CA HIS A 115 -11.70 -2.09 -2.83
C HIS A 115 -10.43 -1.55 -2.19
N LEU A 116 -10.29 -0.22 -2.04
CA LEU A 116 -9.02 0.39 -1.61
C LEU A 116 -9.17 1.17 -0.31
N ILE A 117 -10.13 2.09 -0.22
CA ILE A 117 -10.22 3.00 0.93
C ILE A 117 -10.61 2.24 2.19
N ASN A 118 -11.68 1.45 2.16
CA ASN A 118 -12.09 0.64 3.31
C ASN A 118 -10.98 -0.32 3.76
N HIS A 119 -10.27 -0.91 2.80
CA HIS A 119 -9.14 -1.78 3.11
C HIS A 119 -7.98 -0.99 3.74
N ASN A 120 -7.60 0.14 3.18
CA ASN A 120 -6.51 0.97 3.68
C ASN A 120 -6.81 1.52 5.09
N VAL A 121 -8.06 1.91 5.38
CA VAL A 121 -8.47 2.34 6.73
C VAL A 121 -8.31 1.21 7.74
N SER A 122 -8.77 0.00 7.39
CA SER A 122 -8.61 -1.19 8.24
C SER A 122 -7.14 -1.53 8.49
N THR A 123 -6.30 -1.54 7.44
CA THR A 123 -4.85 -1.78 7.55
C THR A 123 -4.16 -0.71 8.40
N THR A 124 -4.52 0.56 8.23
CA THR A 124 -3.96 1.67 9.02
C THR A 124 -4.29 1.55 10.50
N LYS A 125 -5.54 1.14 10.81
CA LYS A 125 -5.94 0.86 12.19
C LYS A 125 -5.13 -0.30 12.78
N ALA A 126 -5.00 -1.41 12.05
CA ALA A 126 -4.21 -2.55 12.49
C ALA A 126 -2.74 -2.19 12.76
N LEU A 127 -2.11 -1.43 11.86
CA LEU A 127 -0.74 -0.92 12.06
C LEU A 127 -0.64 -0.01 13.28
N SER A 128 -1.62 0.86 13.51
CA SER A 128 -1.65 1.74 14.69
C SER A 128 -1.75 0.94 15.99
N ASP A 129 -2.51 -0.17 15.98
CA ASP A 129 -2.60 -1.08 17.13
C ASP A 129 -1.28 -1.81 17.37
N HIS A 130 -0.58 -2.26 16.32
CA HIS A 130 0.77 -2.83 16.43
C HIS A 130 1.75 -1.83 17.07
N VAL A 131 1.78 -0.58 16.59
CA VAL A 131 2.65 0.48 17.15
C VAL A 131 2.34 0.74 18.62
N THR A 132 1.06 0.80 18.99
CA THR A 132 0.64 1.04 20.37
C THR A 132 1.06 -0.11 21.29
N ASN A 133 0.93 -1.35 20.83
CA ASN A 133 1.36 -2.52 21.59
C ASN A 133 2.87 -2.58 21.76
N LEU A 134 3.64 -2.30 20.70
CA LEU A 134 5.11 -2.25 20.76
C LEU A 134 5.60 -1.19 21.75
N LYS A 135 5.00 0.01 21.74
CA LYS A 135 5.30 1.06 22.74
C LYS A 135 4.99 0.63 24.17
N ARG A 136 3.97 -0.21 24.37
CA ARG A 136 3.54 -0.69 25.69
C ARG A 136 4.43 -1.79 26.25
N VAL A 137 4.86 -2.73 25.41
CA VAL A 137 5.71 -3.85 25.84
C VAL A 137 7.15 -3.42 26.07
N GLY A 138 7.58 -2.32 25.42
CA GLY A 138 8.94 -1.79 25.54
C GLY A 138 9.97 -2.64 24.79
N PRO A 139 11.21 -2.13 24.66
CA PRO A 139 12.25 -2.77 23.86
C PRO A 139 12.76 -4.08 24.47
N GLY A 140 13.31 -4.95 23.62
CA GLY A 140 13.97 -6.19 24.05
C GLY A 140 13.00 -7.34 24.28
N LEU A 141 12.82 -7.77 25.54
CA LEU A 141 11.97 -8.93 25.87
C LEU A 141 10.51 -8.71 25.46
N GLY A 142 10.01 -7.49 25.62
CA GLY A 142 8.64 -7.14 25.25
C GLY A 142 8.37 -7.33 23.75
N GLU A 143 9.30 -6.87 22.91
CA GLU A 143 9.23 -7.02 21.45
C GLU A 143 9.28 -8.49 21.04
N GLN A 144 10.14 -9.30 21.64
CA GLN A 144 10.22 -10.73 21.34
C GLN A 144 8.94 -11.49 21.71
N LEU A 145 8.37 -11.22 22.89
CA LEU A 145 7.10 -11.85 23.30
C LEU A 145 5.95 -11.44 22.38
N TYR A 146 5.92 -10.18 21.96
CA TYR A 146 4.94 -9.69 21.01
C TYR A 146 5.12 -10.33 19.63
N ASP A 147 6.35 -10.46 19.14
CA ASP A 147 6.67 -11.10 17.86
C ASP A 147 6.24 -12.57 17.84
N GLN A 148 6.48 -13.32 18.93
CA GLN A 148 6.00 -14.70 19.06
C GLN A 148 4.47 -14.79 18.98
N LYS A 149 3.77 -13.86 19.63
CA LYS A 149 2.30 -13.77 19.53
C LYS A 149 1.85 -13.49 18.10
N LEU A 150 2.53 -12.61 17.38
CA LEU A 150 2.25 -12.35 15.96
C LEU A 150 2.54 -13.58 15.11
N GLN A 151 3.66 -14.25 15.33
CA GLN A 151 4.04 -15.46 14.61
C GLN A 151 2.96 -16.54 14.76
N ALA A 152 2.42 -16.70 15.97
CA ALA A 152 1.33 -17.62 16.27
C ALA A 152 0.06 -17.32 15.46
N GLN A 153 -0.31 -16.04 15.28
CA GLN A 153 -1.47 -15.62 14.48
C GLN A 153 -1.35 -15.95 12.98
N PHE A 154 -0.14 -16.23 12.51
CA PHE A 154 0.15 -16.52 11.11
C PHE A 154 0.74 -17.92 10.90
N SER A 155 0.52 -18.82 11.86
CA SER A 155 0.88 -20.25 11.77
C SER A 155 -0.25 -21.06 11.16
#